data_AF-A0A524GRU1-F1
#
_entry.id   AF-A0A524GRU1-F1
#
_cell.length_a   1.000
_cell.length_b   1.000
_cell.length_c   1.000
_cell.angle_alpha   90.00
_cell.angle_beta   90.00
_cell.angle_gamma   90.00
#
_symmetry.space_group_name_H-M   'P 1'
#
loop_
_entity.id
_entity.type
_entity.pdbx_description
1 polymer ?
#
loop_
_entity_poly.entity_id
_entity_poly.type
_entity_poly.pdbx_seq_one_letter_code
_entity_poly.pdbx_strand_id
1 'polypeptide(L)'
;MPLSSRKALAAEFRRHIRRSNKLHFEYLSDEVLLKNYDRFTTWQLEYLLPFFSDLYARDGYEQAIDFTMSDLAGVGISSRDRDLERAAPAITRLLPLRALETIAVAAEMNARILEVNTGIFRQLLVGNELPDPITEIAYCTACREASSLQECVELVHLVTGLGGTLESLVEIPMIGITLRAMRLPAHAAGFAALQAFLESGYRTFRQIPDIAHFLSEIETRMTEVFEKIYTAPLDTSL
;
A
#
# COMPACT_ATOMS: atom_id res chain seq x y z
N MET A 1 23.88 -5.30 19.64
CA MET A 1 23.06 -4.08 19.46
C MET A 1 21.82 -4.19 20.34
N PRO A 2 21.47 -3.16 21.13
CA PRO A 2 20.80 -3.40 22.40
C PRO A 2 19.27 -3.35 22.32
N LEU A 3 18.61 -3.89 23.34
CA LEU A 3 17.15 -3.90 23.57
C LEU A 3 16.45 -2.53 23.36
N SER A 4 17.19 -1.42 23.48
CA SER A 4 16.71 -0.07 23.20
C SER A 4 16.28 0.11 21.74
N SER A 5 17.05 -0.42 20.78
CA SER A 5 16.72 -0.35 19.34
C SER A 5 15.46 -1.15 19.02
N ARG A 6 15.30 -2.36 19.59
CA ARG A 6 14.06 -3.15 19.42
C ARG A 6 12.84 -2.44 20.00
N LYS A 7 12.97 -1.84 21.20
CA LYS A 7 11.85 -1.13 21.84
C LYS A 7 11.43 0.08 21.01
N ALA A 8 12.39 0.82 20.45
CA ALA A 8 12.12 1.95 19.55
C ALA A 8 11.38 1.49 18.29
N LEU A 9 11.92 0.52 17.55
CA LEU A 9 11.28 -0.04 16.35
C LEU A 9 9.88 -0.58 16.63
N ALA A 10 9.70 -1.29 17.75
CA ALA A 10 8.39 -1.79 18.16
C ALA A 10 7.40 -0.66 18.49
N ALA A 11 7.87 0.49 18.99
CA ALA A 11 7.04 1.65 19.22
C ALA A 11 6.67 2.36 17.91
N GLU A 12 7.62 2.52 16.99
CA GLU A 12 7.40 3.09 15.66
C GLU A 12 6.41 2.25 14.85
N PHE A 13 6.66 0.94 14.75
CA PHE A 13 5.74 0.00 14.10
C PHE A 13 4.31 0.15 14.64
N ARG A 14 4.12 0.09 15.96
CA ARG A 14 2.78 0.24 16.57
C ARG A 14 2.15 1.61 16.33
N ARG A 15 2.96 2.67 16.30
CA ARG A 15 2.48 4.04 16.01
C ARG A 15 1.91 4.11 14.60
N HIS A 16 2.63 3.60 13.60
CA HIS A 16 2.19 3.65 12.20
C HIS A 16 1.00 2.73 11.91
N ILE A 17 0.92 1.56 12.55
CA ILE A 17 -0.27 0.69 12.44
C ILE A 17 -1.51 1.33 13.05
N ARG A 18 -1.40 1.96 14.23
CA ARG A 18 -2.50 2.73 14.82
C ARG A 18 -2.93 3.89 13.93
N ARG A 19 -1.96 4.56 13.28
CA ARG A 19 -2.25 5.65 12.34
C ARG A 19 -3.04 5.14 11.14
N SER A 20 -2.61 4.03 10.54
CA SER A 20 -3.32 3.37 9.42
C SER A 20 -4.77 3.01 9.82
N ASN A 21 -4.96 2.35 10.96
CA ASN A 21 -6.30 2.00 11.46
C ASN A 21 -7.18 3.23 11.77
N LYS A 22 -6.60 4.33 12.28
CA LYS A 22 -7.33 5.59 12.47
C LYS A 22 -7.78 6.20 11.14
N LEU A 23 -6.94 6.16 10.11
CA LEU A 23 -7.28 6.67 8.77
C LEU A 23 -8.39 5.83 8.14
N HIS A 24 -8.33 4.50 8.28
CA HIS A 24 -9.41 3.63 7.83
C HIS A 24 -10.75 3.93 8.52
N PHE A 25 -10.73 4.29 9.80
CA PHE A 25 -11.94 4.64 10.54
C PHE A 25 -12.68 5.85 9.94
N GLU A 26 -11.98 6.76 9.24
CA GLU A 26 -12.60 7.96 8.63
C GLU A 26 -13.68 7.61 7.60
N TYR A 27 -13.56 6.48 6.91
CA TYR A 27 -14.54 6.03 5.92
C TYR A 27 -15.26 4.74 6.32
N LEU A 28 -14.70 3.90 7.20
CA LEU A 28 -15.35 2.66 7.64
C LEU A 28 -16.52 2.89 8.61
N SER A 29 -16.58 4.03 9.30
CA SER A 29 -17.61 4.28 10.30
C SER A 29 -18.98 4.65 9.72
N ASP A 30 -19.04 4.90 8.42
CA ASP A 30 -20.23 5.36 7.70
C ASP A 30 -20.36 4.60 6.38
N GLU A 31 -21.54 4.00 6.13
CA GLU A 31 -21.78 3.15 4.96
C GLU A 31 -21.70 3.93 3.63
N VAL A 32 -22.10 5.21 3.62
CA VAL A 32 -22.00 6.09 2.45
C VAL A 32 -20.54 6.40 2.18
N LEU A 33 -19.76 6.77 3.21
CA LEU A 33 -18.34 7.04 3.05
C LEU A 33 -17.55 5.80 2.63
N LEU A 34 -17.90 4.61 3.15
CA LEU A 34 -17.28 3.35 2.73
C LEU A 34 -17.52 3.10 1.23
N LYS A 35 -18.78 3.18 0.80
CA LYS A 35 -19.13 3.01 -0.61
C LYS A 35 -18.43 4.03 -1.50
N ASN A 36 -18.33 5.27 -1.03
CA ASN A 36 -17.63 6.33 -1.75
C ASN A 36 -16.12 6.05 -1.81
N TYR A 37 -15.49 5.62 -0.72
CA TYR A 37 -14.06 5.27 -0.72
C TYR A 37 -13.76 4.11 -1.69
N ASP A 38 -14.61 3.10 -1.75
CA ASP A 38 -14.49 1.99 -2.72
C ASP A 38 -14.60 2.48 -4.18
N ARG A 39 -15.52 3.41 -4.46
CA ARG A 39 -15.63 4.05 -5.79
C ARG A 39 -14.40 4.88 -6.13
N PHE A 40 -13.90 5.66 -5.18
CA PHE A 40 -12.70 6.48 -5.35
C PHE A 40 -11.48 5.63 -5.65
N THR A 41 -11.22 4.59 -4.86
CA THR A 41 -10.09 3.69 -5.07
C THR A 41 -10.21 2.96 -6.40
N THR A 42 -11.40 2.47 -6.77
CA THR A 42 -11.64 1.86 -8.10
C THR A 42 -11.28 2.81 -9.23
N TRP A 43 -11.80 4.04 -9.20
CA TRP A 43 -11.51 5.05 -10.22
C TRP A 43 -10.00 5.40 -10.26
N GLN A 44 -9.35 5.51 -9.11
CA GLN A 44 -7.92 5.82 -9.02
C GLN A 44 -7.08 4.72 -9.69
N LEU A 45 -7.41 3.45 -9.47
CA LEU A 45 -6.73 2.33 -10.11
C LEU A 45 -6.97 2.34 -11.63
N GLU A 46 -8.19 2.57 -12.08
CA GLU A 46 -8.53 2.71 -13.51
C GLU A 46 -7.77 3.88 -14.17
N TYR A 47 -7.58 4.98 -13.46
CA TYR A 47 -6.79 6.11 -13.93
C TYR A 47 -5.30 5.78 -14.08
N LEU A 48 -4.74 5.00 -13.14
CA LEU A 48 -3.31 4.69 -13.09
C LEU A 48 -2.92 3.52 -14.01
N LEU A 49 -3.78 2.52 -14.18
CA LEU A 49 -3.48 1.30 -14.94
C LEU A 49 -2.93 1.52 -16.36
N PRO A 50 -3.45 2.46 -17.17
CA PRO A 50 -2.95 2.70 -18.53
C PRO A 50 -1.45 3.05 -18.59
N PHE A 51 -0.89 3.69 -17.57
CA PHE A 51 0.53 4.07 -17.48
C PHE A 51 1.46 2.85 -17.32
N PHE A 52 0.90 1.68 -17.02
CA PHE A 52 1.62 0.42 -16.80
C PHE A 52 1.23 -0.67 -17.80
N SER A 53 0.47 -0.33 -18.85
CA SER A 53 -0.11 -1.31 -19.78
C SER A 53 0.92 -2.22 -20.48
N ASP A 54 2.10 -1.70 -20.84
CA ASP A 54 3.16 -2.52 -21.44
C ASP A 54 3.91 -3.36 -20.41
N LEU A 55 3.99 -2.94 -19.14
CA LEU A 55 4.48 -3.80 -18.05
C LEU A 55 3.49 -4.93 -17.78
N TYR A 56 2.19 -4.63 -17.80
CA TYR A 56 1.13 -5.61 -17.62
C TYR A 56 1.17 -6.72 -18.67
N ALA A 57 1.53 -6.37 -19.92
CA ALA A 57 1.66 -7.33 -21.01
C ALA A 57 2.91 -8.23 -20.93
N ARG A 58 3.84 -8.01 -19.99
CA ARG A 58 5.05 -8.83 -19.83
C ARG A 58 4.75 -10.04 -18.95
N ASP A 59 5.17 -11.21 -19.43
CA ASP A 59 5.03 -12.46 -18.68
C ASP A 59 5.65 -12.34 -17.27
N GLY A 60 4.84 -12.66 -16.25
CA GLY A 60 5.24 -12.62 -14.83
C GLY A 60 5.03 -11.27 -14.13
N TYR A 61 4.78 -10.18 -14.87
CA TYR A 61 4.58 -8.84 -14.29
C TYR A 61 3.11 -8.54 -14.01
N GLU A 62 2.20 -9.16 -14.77
CA GLU A 62 0.73 -9.13 -14.57
C GLU A 62 0.36 -9.39 -13.10
N GLN A 63 0.83 -10.50 -12.53
CA GLN A 63 0.48 -10.90 -11.16
C GLN A 63 0.99 -9.90 -10.10
N ALA A 64 2.11 -9.23 -10.36
CA ALA A 64 2.66 -8.20 -9.49
C ALA A 64 1.81 -6.93 -9.53
N ILE A 65 1.33 -6.55 -10.72
CA ILE A 65 0.42 -5.42 -10.89
C ILE A 65 -0.94 -5.75 -10.25
N ASP A 66 -1.51 -6.92 -10.54
CA ASP A 66 -2.77 -7.36 -9.96
C ASP A 66 -2.72 -7.36 -8.43
N PHE A 67 -1.68 -7.94 -7.83
CA PHE A 67 -1.48 -7.92 -6.37
C PHE A 67 -1.38 -6.49 -5.83
N THR A 68 -0.69 -5.59 -6.54
CA THR A 68 -0.62 -4.19 -6.13
C THR A 68 -2.01 -3.55 -6.13
N MET A 69 -2.81 -3.81 -7.17
CA MET A 69 -4.16 -3.27 -7.33
C MET A 69 -5.16 -3.87 -6.32
N SER A 70 -5.07 -5.16 -6.00
CA SER A 70 -6.01 -5.83 -5.10
C SER A 70 -5.62 -5.71 -3.62
N ASP A 71 -4.36 -6.00 -3.29
CA ASP A 71 -3.91 -6.26 -1.92
C ASP A 71 -3.13 -5.10 -1.30
N LEU A 72 -2.56 -4.19 -2.12
CA LEU A 72 -1.81 -3.02 -1.66
C LEU A 72 -2.56 -1.69 -1.81
N ALA A 73 -3.41 -1.55 -2.84
CA ALA A 73 -4.17 -0.33 -3.11
C ALA A 73 -5.70 -0.52 -3.15
N GLY A 74 -6.18 -1.77 -3.10
CA GLY A 74 -7.59 -2.11 -3.31
C GLY A 74 -8.44 -2.29 -2.05
N VAL A 75 -9.62 -2.87 -2.26
CA VAL A 75 -10.61 -3.13 -1.21
C VAL A 75 -10.11 -4.22 -0.26
N GLY A 76 -10.25 -4.01 1.06
CA GLY A 76 -9.91 -5.00 2.09
C GLY A 76 -8.59 -4.75 2.84
N ILE A 77 -7.82 -3.74 2.45
CA ILE A 77 -6.61 -3.26 3.17
C ILE A 77 -6.90 -3.05 4.65
N SER A 78 -8.06 -2.49 4.99
CA SER A 78 -8.41 -2.20 6.37
C SER A 78 -8.58 -3.46 7.25
N SER A 79 -8.98 -4.59 6.67
CA SER A 79 -9.08 -5.87 7.39
C SER A 79 -7.70 -6.42 7.70
N ARG A 80 -6.77 -6.36 6.72
CA ARG A 80 -5.36 -6.72 6.91
C ARG A 80 -4.71 -5.85 7.99
N ASP A 81 -4.96 -4.54 7.99
CA ASP A 81 -4.33 -3.60 8.92
C ASP A 81 -4.88 -3.74 10.36
N ARG A 82 -6.15 -4.13 10.52
CA ARG A 82 -6.72 -4.52 11.82
C ARG A 82 -6.10 -5.80 12.35
N ASP A 83 -5.93 -6.81 11.49
CA ASP A 83 -5.25 -8.06 11.85
C ASP A 83 -3.79 -7.79 12.25
N LEU A 84 -3.12 -6.89 11.54
CA LEU A 84 -1.74 -6.48 11.81
C LEU A 84 -1.60 -5.75 13.17
N GLU A 85 -2.55 -4.89 13.54
CA GLU A 85 -2.59 -4.26 14.86
C GLU A 85 -2.74 -5.30 15.98
N ARG A 86 -3.67 -6.24 15.82
CA ARG A 86 -3.89 -7.33 16.78
C ARG A 86 -2.68 -8.26 16.89
N ALA A 87 -1.96 -8.49 15.79
CA ALA A 87 -0.75 -9.30 15.75
C ALA A 87 0.50 -8.57 16.30
N ALA A 88 0.44 -7.24 16.47
CA ALA A 88 1.61 -6.44 16.83
C ALA A 88 2.37 -6.90 18.09
N PRO A 89 1.73 -7.36 19.17
CA PRO A 89 2.45 -7.90 20.34
C PRO A 89 3.31 -9.12 19.99
N ALA A 90 2.81 -10.02 19.14
CA ALA A 90 3.54 -11.20 18.71
C ALA A 90 4.68 -10.82 17.75
N ILE A 91 4.39 -9.99 16.74
CA ILE A 91 5.36 -9.50 15.74
C ILE A 91 6.57 -8.86 16.42
N THR A 92 6.31 -7.90 17.32
CA THR A 92 7.38 -7.14 18.01
C THR A 92 8.23 -7.99 18.95
N ARG A 93 7.66 -9.07 19.50
CA ARG A 93 8.35 -10.00 20.41
C ARG A 93 9.12 -11.09 19.67
N LEU A 94 8.55 -11.65 18.61
CA LEU A 94 9.03 -12.88 17.98
C LEU A 94 9.93 -12.64 16.77
N LEU A 95 9.77 -11.53 16.05
CA LEU A 95 10.55 -11.31 14.84
C LEU A 95 12.03 -11.03 15.13
N PRO A 96 12.94 -11.54 14.29
CA PRO A 96 14.33 -11.08 14.24
C PRO A 96 14.41 -9.56 14.06
N LEU A 97 15.46 -8.93 14.59
CA LEU A 97 15.56 -7.46 14.62
C LEU A 97 15.46 -6.86 13.21
N ARG A 98 16.16 -7.41 12.22
CA ARG A 98 16.09 -6.95 10.83
C ARG A 98 14.70 -7.06 10.21
N ALA A 99 13.98 -8.15 10.48
CA ALA A 99 12.61 -8.30 10.01
C ALA A 99 11.66 -7.28 10.66
N LEU A 100 11.91 -6.95 11.94
CA LEU A 100 11.18 -5.88 12.63
C LEU A 100 11.49 -4.49 12.07
N GLU A 101 12.75 -4.23 11.67
CA GLU A 101 13.13 -3.00 10.95
C GLU A 101 12.35 -2.88 9.63
N THR A 102 12.38 -3.93 8.80
CA THR A 102 11.64 -3.97 7.53
C THR A 102 10.13 -3.73 7.72
N ILE A 103 9.52 -4.38 8.71
CA ILE A 103 8.07 -4.24 8.97
C ILE A 103 7.73 -2.87 9.59
N ALA A 104 8.62 -2.27 10.37
CA ALA A 104 8.43 -0.90 10.87
C ALA A 104 8.41 0.11 9.71
N VAL A 105 9.35 -0.02 8.76
CA VAL A 105 9.40 0.79 7.53
C VAL A 105 8.16 0.55 6.67
N ALA A 106 7.74 -0.70 6.49
CA ALA A 106 6.51 -1.03 5.76
C ALA A 106 5.26 -0.42 6.39
N ALA A 107 5.17 -0.42 7.73
CA ALA A 107 4.05 0.21 8.43
C ALA A 107 4.05 1.74 8.26
N GLU A 108 5.22 2.38 8.31
CA GLU A 108 5.38 3.81 8.03
C GLU A 108 4.92 4.15 6.61
N MET A 109 5.43 3.42 5.62
CA MET A 109 5.06 3.56 4.22
C MET A 109 3.55 3.46 4.03
N ASN A 110 2.91 2.41 4.55
CA ASN A 110 1.47 2.20 4.46
C ASN A 110 0.68 3.36 5.10
N ALA A 111 1.11 3.82 6.28
CA ALA A 111 0.46 4.93 6.95
C ALA A 111 0.51 6.22 6.10
N ARG A 112 1.67 6.55 5.52
CA ARG A 112 1.83 7.75 4.67
C ARG A 112 1.03 7.66 3.37
N ILE A 113 1.02 6.49 2.70
CA ILE A 113 0.19 6.26 1.51
C ILE A 113 -1.29 6.46 1.85
N LEU A 114 -1.75 5.94 2.99
CA LEU A 114 -3.13 6.15 3.44
C LEU A 114 -3.42 7.62 3.77
N GLU A 115 -2.47 8.37 4.34
CA GLU A 115 -2.65 9.81 4.60
C GLU A 115 -2.88 10.60 3.31
N VAL A 116 -2.09 10.32 2.27
CA VAL A 116 -2.24 10.94 0.95
C VAL A 116 -3.59 10.54 0.35
N ASN A 117 -3.91 9.24 0.31
CA ASN A 117 -5.15 8.75 -0.31
C ASN A 117 -6.41 9.23 0.42
N THR A 118 -6.45 9.22 1.76
CA THR A 118 -7.60 9.80 2.48
C THR A 118 -7.64 11.32 2.35
N GLY A 119 -6.48 11.97 2.19
CA GLY A 119 -6.40 13.39 1.85
C GLY A 119 -7.09 13.70 0.53
N ILE A 120 -6.74 12.97 -0.54
CA ILE A 120 -7.35 13.11 -1.86
C ILE A 120 -8.86 12.85 -1.77
N PHE A 121 -9.25 11.76 -1.11
CA PHE A 121 -10.65 11.42 -0.91
C PHE A 121 -11.42 12.55 -0.21
N ARG A 122 -10.87 13.12 0.88
CA ARG A 122 -11.47 14.25 1.59
C ARG A 122 -11.66 15.48 0.70
N GLN A 123 -10.72 15.77 -0.18
CA GLN A 123 -10.81 16.92 -1.10
C GLN A 123 -11.84 16.72 -2.22
N LEU A 124 -12.13 15.46 -2.58
CA LEU A 124 -13.17 15.15 -3.56
C LEU A 124 -14.59 15.19 -2.98
N LEU A 125 -14.76 15.00 -1.67
CA LEU A 125 -16.08 14.94 -1.04
C LEU A 125 -16.75 16.31 -0.97
N VAL A 126 -17.99 16.39 -1.44
CA VAL A 126 -18.90 17.53 -1.24
C VAL A 126 -20.15 17.04 -0.55
N GLY A 127 -20.33 17.40 0.73
CA GLY A 127 -21.50 16.97 1.51
C GLY A 127 -21.57 15.44 1.70
N ASN A 128 -20.43 14.78 1.92
CA ASN A 128 -20.25 13.32 2.00
C ASN A 128 -20.49 12.53 0.71
N GLU A 129 -20.71 13.22 -0.42
CA GLU A 129 -20.83 12.57 -1.73
C GLU A 129 -19.59 12.79 -2.58
N LEU A 130 -19.23 11.75 -3.35
CA LEU A 130 -18.24 11.87 -4.41
C LEU A 130 -18.88 12.41 -5.69
N PRO A 131 -18.14 13.20 -6.49
CA PRO A 131 -18.59 13.61 -7.80
C PRO A 131 -18.79 12.39 -8.70
N ASP A 132 -19.80 12.47 -9.58
CA ASP A 132 -20.10 11.45 -10.57
C ASP A 132 -20.29 12.11 -11.95
N PRO A 133 -19.33 11.94 -12.89
CA PRO A 133 -18.08 11.19 -12.76
C PRO A 133 -17.03 11.93 -11.92
N ILE A 134 -16.07 11.18 -11.35
CA ILE A 134 -14.78 11.76 -10.91
C ILE A 134 -14.01 12.13 -12.20
N THR A 135 -13.69 13.41 -12.37
CA THR A 135 -12.91 13.88 -13.54
C THR A 135 -11.42 13.90 -13.23
N GLU A 136 -10.56 13.75 -14.26
CA GLU A 136 -9.11 13.87 -14.09
C GLU A 136 -8.72 15.22 -13.49
N ILE A 137 -9.41 16.31 -13.87
CA ILE A 137 -9.21 17.64 -13.32
C ILE A 137 -9.52 17.68 -11.82
N ALA A 138 -10.66 17.13 -11.39
CA ALA A 138 -11.02 17.08 -9.97
C ALA A 138 -10.02 16.24 -9.17
N TYR A 139 -9.61 15.08 -9.71
CA TYR A 139 -8.62 14.22 -9.08
C TYR A 139 -7.25 14.90 -8.94
N CYS A 140 -6.73 15.51 -10.01
CA CYS A 140 -5.44 16.21 -9.95
C CYS A 140 -5.50 17.42 -9.01
N THR A 141 -6.62 18.14 -8.98
CA THR A 141 -6.85 19.23 -8.01
C THR A 141 -6.80 18.69 -6.58
N ALA A 142 -7.55 17.62 -6.29
CA ALA A 142 -7.54 16.96 -5.00
C ALA A 142 -6.15 16.45 -4.58
N CYS A 143 -5.36 15.90 -5.50
CA CYS A 143 -3.97 15.50 -5.25
C CYS A 143 -3.09 16.67 -4.80
N ARG A 144 -3.19 17.81 -5.50
CA ARG A 144 -2.42 19.02 -5.20
C ARG A 144 -2.81 19.67 -3.87
N GLU A 145 -4.06 19.53 -3.46
CA GLU A 145 -4.55 20.01 -2.16
C GLU A 145 -4.22 19.04 -1.00
N ALA A 146 -4.08 17.74 -1.30
CA ALA A 146 -3.85 16.72 -0.28
C ALA A 146 -2.38 16.53 0.10
N SER A 147 -1.45 16.81 -0.81
CA SER A 147 -0.02 16.48 -0.66
C SER A 147 0.84 17.29 -1.64
N SER A 148 2.14 17.03 -1.68
CA SER A 148 3.07 17.66 -2.62
C SER A 148 3.73 16.65 -3.55
N LEU A 149 4.20 17.10 -4.72
CA LEU A 149 4.99 16.27 -5.64
C LEU A 149 6.19 15.63 -4.93
N GLN A 150 6.91 16.42 -4.12
CA GLN A 150 8.07 15.95 -3.37
C GLN A 150 7.71 14.80 -2.42
N GLU A 151 6.61 14.92 -1.69
CA GLU A 151 6.13 13.87 -0.78
C GLU A 151 5.75 12.59 -1.54
N CYS A 152 5.08 12.71 -2.68
CA CYS A 152 4.71 11.57 -3.50
C CYS A 152 5.95 10.86 -4.08
N VAL A 153 6.94 11.60 -4.57
CA VAL A 153 8.20 11.02 -5.07
C VAL A 153 9.00 10.34 -3.96
N GLU A 154 9.06 10.93 -2.76
CA GLU A 154 9.65 10.27 -1.59
C GLU A 154 8.96 8.96 -1.23
N LEU A 155 7.63 8.89 -1.37
CA LEU A 155 6.88 7.65 -1.17
C LEU A 155 7.20 6.60 -2.23
N VAL A 156 7.39 6.99 -3.50
CA VAL A 156 7.84 6.08 -4.55
C VAL A 156 9.17 5.44 -4.17
N HIS A 157 10.17 6.25 -3.77
CA HIS A 157 11.48 5.74 -3.34
C HIS A 157 11.38 4.83 -2.11
N LEU A 158 10.47 5.13 -1.17
CA LEU A 158 10.25 4.30 0.01
C LEU A 158 9.65 2.94 -0.37
N VAL A 159 8.68 2.92 -1.29
CA VAL A 159 8.05 1.69 -1.80
C VAL A 159 9.08 0.84 -2.54
N THR A 160 9.87 1.43 -3.44
CA THR A 160 10.83 0.68 -4.26
C THR A 160 12.02 0.18 -3.42
N GLY A 161 12.52 1.00 -2.48
CA GLY A 161 13.54 0.59 -1.52
C GLY A 161 13.08 -0.53 -0.59
N LEU A 162 11.82 -0.52 -0.16
CA LEU A 162 11.24 -1.64 0.61
C LEU A 162 11.13 -2.90 -0.26
N GLY A 163 10.70 -2.77 -1.51
CA GLY A 163 10.67 -3.85 -2.49
C GLY A 163 12.01 -4.55 -2.65
N GLY A 164 13.11 -3.79 -2.77
CA GLY A 164 14.46 -4.34 -2.85
C GLY A 164 14.91 -5.03 -1.55
N THR A 165 14.42 -4.58 -0.39
CA THR A 165 14.66 -5.30 0.87
C THR A 165 13.92 -6.65 0.90
N LEU A 166 12.68 -6.68 0.37
CA LEU A 166 11.84 -7.87 0.31
C LEU A 166 12.35 -8.92 -0.70
N GLU A 167 13.03 -8.50 -1.78
CA GLU A 167 13.68 -9.38 -2.76
C GLU A 167 14.52 -10.46 -2.06
N SER A 168 15.42 -10.05 -1.18
CA SER A 168 16.29 -10.97 -0.43
C SER A 168 15.53 -11.94 0.49
N LEU A 169 14.32 -11.59 0.93
CA LEU A 169 13.50 -12.41 1.81
C LEU A 169 12.72 -13.47 1.00
N VAL A 170 12.20 -13.11 -0.17
CA VAL A 170 11.40 -14.06 -0.97
C VAL A 170 12.22 -15.21 -1.54
N GLU A 171 13.52 -15.02 -1.70
CA GLU A 171 14.49 -16.06 -2.09
C GLU A 171 14.64 -17.16 -1.03
N ILE A 172 14.31 -16.91 0.25
CA ILE A 172 14.47 -17.88 1.34
C ILE A 172 13.32 -18.90 1.29
N PRO A 173 13.54 -20.17 0.88
CA PRO A 173 12.44 -21.12 0.66
C PRO A 173 11.68 -21.47 1.93
N MET A 174 12.36 -21.39 3.08
CA MET A 174 11.80 -21.66 4.40
C MET A 174 10.70 -20.67 4.78
N ILE A 175 10.76 -19.42 4.29
CA ILE A 175 9.72 -18.41 4.54
C ILE A 175 8.40 -18.86 3.91
N GLY A 176 8.40 -19.30 2.65
CA GLY A 176 7.20 -19.81 1.99
C GLY A 176 6.61 -21.07 2.65
N ILE A 177 7.46 -21.96 3.18
CA ILE A 177 7.01 -23.13 3.95
C ILE A 177 6.35 -22.68 5.26
N THR A 178 6.98 -21.76 5.98
CA THR A 178 6.48 -21.24 7.26
C THR A 178 5.14 -20.53 7.08
N LEU A 179 5.00 -19.68 6.05
CA LEU A 179 3.74 -19.02 5.74
C LEU A 179 2.63 -20.05 5.54
N ARG A 180 2.84 -21.06 4.67
CA ARG A 180 1.83 -22.10 4.44
C ARG A 180 1.46 -22.89 5.71
N ALA A 181 2.44 -23.19 6.56
CA ALA A 181 2.20 -23.89 7.82
C ALA A 181 1.38 -23.05 8.82
N MET A 182 1.53 -21.72 8.78
CA MET A 182 0.80 -20.78 9.62
C MET A 182 -0.64 -20.53 9.16
N ARG A 183 -1.06 -21.01 7.97
CA ARG A 183 -2.39 -20.75 7.41
C ARG A 183 -3.52 -21.12 8.35
N LEU A 184 -3.60 -22.40 8.74
CA LEU A 184 -4.68 -22.88 9.61
C LEU A 184 -4.65 -22.24 11.00
N PRO A 185 -3.51 -22.13 11.69
CA PRO A 185 -3.42 -21.41 12.97
C PRO A 185 -3.84 -19.94 12.86
N ALA A 186 -3.41 -19.22 11.82
CA ALA A 186 -3.74 -17.81 11.63
C ALA A 186 -5.23 -17.62 11.40
N HIS A 187 -5.86 -18.45 10.56
CA HIS A 187 -7.31 -18.43 10.36
C HIS A 187 -8.06 -18.72 11.65
N ALA A 188 -7.66 -19.76 12.39
CA ALA A 188 -8.31 -20.12 13.66
C ALA A 188 -8.17 -19.02 14.73
N ALA A 189 -7.07 -18.26 14.71
CA ALA A 189 -6.84 -17.12 15.59
C ALA A 189 -7.45 -15.79 15.08
N GLY A 190 -8.13 -15.82 13.93
CA GLY A 190 -8.80 -14.66 13.35
C GLY A 190 -7.85 -13.63 12.73
N PHE A 191 -6.78 -14.10 12.07
CA PHE A 191 -5.81 -13.32 11.30
C PHE A 191 -5.82 -13.70 9.80
N ALA A 192 -6.98 -14.08 9.28
CA ALA A 192 -7.11 -14.61 7.93
C ALA A 192 -6.71 -13.60 6.85
N ALA A 193 -7.04 -12.31 7.02
CA ALA A 193 -6.72 -11.28 6.02
C ALA A 193 -5.21 -11.01 5.97
N LEU A 194 -4.56 -10.88 7.13
CA LEU A 194 -3.11 -10.74 7.21
C LEU A 194 -2.38 -11.96 6.61
N GLN A 195 -2.85 -13.16 6.91
CA GLN A 195 -2.26 -14.39 6.39
C GLN A 195 -2.39 -14.49 4.87
N ALA A 196 -3.58 -14.20 4.32
CA ALA A 196 -3.80 -14.20 2.88
C ALA A 196 -2.90 -13.19 2.17
N PHE A 197 -2.79 -11.97 2.72
CA PHE A 197 -1.91 -10.93 2.21
C PHE A 197 -0.43 -11.39 2.16
N LEU A 198 0.09 -11.95 3.25
CA LEU A 198 1.49 -12.41 3.31
C LEU A 198 1.77 -13.55 2.33
N GLU A 199 0.85 -14.49 2.18
CA GLU A 199 1.00 -15.60 1.24
C GLU A 199 0.89 -15.16 -0.22
N SER A 200 -0.03 -14.24 -0.52
CA SER A 200 -0.21 -13.66 -1.85
C SER A 200 1.04 -12.87 -2.23
N GLY A 201 1.46 -11.93 -1.37
CA GLY A 201 2.65 -11.12 -1.59
C GLY A 201 3.94 -11.94 -1.77
N TYR A 202 4.17 -12.96 -0.92
CA TYR A 202 5.34 -13.84 -1.07
C TYR A 202 5.33 -14.60 -2.41
N ARG A 203 4.17 -15.12 -2.81
CA ARG A 203 4.04 -15.88 -4.06
C ARG A 203 4.27 -14.98 -5.26
N THR A 204 3.59 -13.84 -5.30
CA THR A 204 3.65 -12.87 -6.38
C THR A 204 5.06 -12.34 -6.57
N PHE A 205 5.72 -11.86 -5.51
CA PHE A 205 7.09 -11.35 -5.63
C PHE A 205 8.05 -12.40 -6.18
N ARG A 206 7.91 -13.67 -5.77
CA ARG A 206 8.78 -14.75 -6.25
C ARG A 206 8.56 -15.11 -7.72
N GLN A 207 7.43 -14.73 -8.30
CA GLN A 207 7.11 -14.98 -9.71
C GLN A 207 7.62 -13.87 -10.62
N ILE A 208 8.06 -12.72 -10.07
CA ILE A 208 8.66 -11.63 -10.83
C ILE A 208 10.04 -12.10 -11.34
N PRO A 209 10.27 -12.18 -12.66
CA PRO A 209 11.52 -12.68 -13.23
C PRO A 209 12.75 -11.83 -12.87
N ASP A 210 12.58 -10.50 -12.83
CA ASP A 210 13.61 -9.53 -12.49
C ASP A 210 13.00 -8.44 -11.60
N ILE A 211 13.14 -8.62 -10.28
CA ILE A 211 12.56 -7.72 -9.28
C ILE A 211 13.24 -6.35 -9.34
N ALA A 212 14.55 -6.30 -9.52
CA ALA A 212 15.29 -5.05 -9.63
C ALA A 212 14.83 -4.21 -10.84
N HIS A 213 14.72 -4.84 -12.02
CA HIS A 213 14.19 -4.16 -13.22
C HIS A 213 12.74 -3.72 -13.03
N PHE A 214 11.89 -4.59 -12.46
CA PHE A 214 10.50 -4.23 -12.17
C PHE A 214 10.39 -3.01 -11.25
N LEU A 215 11.13 -2.98 -10.15
CA LEU A 215 11.11 -1.85 -9.21
C LEU A 215 11.62 -0.56 -9.85
N SER A 216 12.65 -0.62 -10.70
CA SER A 216 13.15 0.54 -11.44
C SER A 216 12.13 1.12 -12.43
N GLU A 217 11.37 0.26 -13.12
CA GLU A 217 10.29 0.69 -14.03
C GLU A 217 9.15 1.34 -13.24
N ILE A 218 8.74 0.75 -12.12
CA ILE A 218 7.73 1.32 -11.22
C ILE A 218 8.18 2.69 -10.70
N GLU A 219 9.42 2.81 -10.26
CA GLU A 219 9.99 4.07 -9.75
C GLU A 219 9.90 5.19 -10.78
N THR A 220 10.39 4.91 -11.99
CA THR A 220 10.43 5.89 -13.09
C THR A 220 9.03 6.33 -13.46
N ARG A 221 8.13 5.39 -13.71
CA ARG A 221 6.77 5.68 -14.21
C ARG A 221 5.89 6.33 -13.16
N MET A 222 5.95 5.90 -11.90
CA MET A 222 5.19 6.53 -10.83
C MET A 222 5.64 7.98 -10.61
N THR A 223 6.96 8.24 -10.71
CA THR A 223 7.49 9.60 -10.67
C THR A 223 6.94 10.44 -11.83
N GLU A 224 6.97 9.95 -13.07
CA GLU A 224 6.41 10.63 -14.24
C GLU A 224 4.90 10.89 -14.10
N VAL A 225 4.14 9.93 -13.57
CA VAL A 225 2.71 10.08 -13.29
C VAL A 225 2.47 11.19 -12.27
N PHE A 226 3.23 11.23 -11.17
CA PHE A 226 3.10 12.30 -10.19
C PHE A 226 3.55 13.65 -10.77
N GLU A 227 4.62 13.71 -11.55
CA GLU A 227 5.00 14.94 -12.24
C GLU A 227 3.86 15.45 -13.13
N LYS A 228 3.20 14.58 -13.90
CA LYS A 228 2.01 14.94 -14.68
C LYS A 228 0.88 15.46 -13.78
N ILE A 229 0.50 14.73 -12.73
CA ILE A 229 -0.59 15.10 -11.82
C ILE A 229 -0.36 16.47 -11.17
N TYR A 230 0.87 16.78 -10.75
CA TYR A 230 1.17 17.98 -9.95
C TYR A 230 1.61 19.18 -10.78
N THR A 231 2.12 18.99 -12.00
CA THR A 231 2.70 20.09 -12.79
C THR A 231 1.97 20.42 -14.09
N ALA A 232 1.22 19.48 -14.67
CA ALA A 232 0.52 19.73 -15.92
C ALA A 232 -0.54 20.83 -15.73
N PRO A 233 -0.78 21.70 -16.73
CA PRO A 233 -1.90 22.63 -16.69
C PRO A 233 -3.23 21.88 -16.49
N LEU A 234 -4.05 22.36 -15.56
CA LEU A 234 -5.42 21.87 -15.40
C LEU A 234 -6.30 22.68 -16.36
N ASP A 235 -6.36 22.27 -17.63
CA ASP A 235 -7.17 22.98 -18.61
C ASP A 235 -8.66 22.77 -18.32
N THR A 236 -9.36 23.85 -18.04
CA THR A 236 -10.82 23.91 -17.82
C THR A 236 -11.63 23.94 -19.12
N SER A 237 -11.02 23.59 -20.25
CA SER A 237 -11.66 23.72 -21.57
C SER A 237 -12.51 22.49 -21.93
N LEU A 238 -13.76 22.49 -21.46
CA LEU A 238 -14.89 21.81 -22.12
C LEU A 238 -16.02 22.82 -22.32
#